data_AF-A0A365NMS7-F1
#
_entry.id   AF-A0A365NMS7-F1
#
_cell.length_a   1.000
_cell.length_b   1.000
_cell.length_c   1.000
_cell.angle_alpha   90.00
_cell.angle_beta   90.00
_cell.angle_gamma   90.00
#
_symmetry.space_group_name_H-M   'P 1'
#
loop_
_entity.id
_entity.type
_entity.pdbx_description
1 polymer ?
#
loop_
_entity_poly.entity_id
_entity_poly.type
_entity_poly.pdbx_seq_one_letter_code
_entity_poly.pdbx_strand_id
1 'polypeptide(L)'
;MKSGNVASTAEIADTGNTYRVLLPYMKEESRTTLEHYSGPGLVGNFRTVCFSPSLERIRFGLTASKSGLQTELDIRSTKNGPEFLKNWSDSRFTFYAQLPTKWNESDRATLPLSLANNFHAGPRGDLGLQDPLSGRNFTFIPLMLLKSSPILLRGFGHLDLGGETDESEAMDKIDQLKGLKTNMDGRWTTASLKNGTQVLSATLCFVADNAPELYEITMTGMTIPSEPTVEWQRNGTSKSSAQLQKQLGIGVSYKDYRDRHIMQLKVAVHNSKYSKSMTEPRNFALIQALLGYSPQGGWAMTNYKDLYEEDWIAWWAAHAVHVSLIQDILRVTGDPALAIQALAFRFHSMIFYDSIAEFDLYKPVTIISSVEMLIPVRWTGLAVVLSLILVHLLLLCSTMVLFQLKTRASGLGNAWQAIAQVVSTETRAVVEEASAVRDKEVEAWARSSGVSRRSYAVSMSDVRNRMEIIEQKL
;
A
#
# COMPACT_ATOMS: atom_id res chain seq x y z
N MET A 1 -13.09 -15.29 4.16
CA MET A 1 -14.22 -16.16 4.54
C MET A 1 -15.11 -16.32 3.31
N LYS A 2 -15.38 -17.55 2.83
CA LYS A 2 -16.22 -17.81 1.64
C LYS A 2 -17.70 -17.71 2.04
N SER A 3 -18.44 -16.79 1.43
CA SER A 3 -19.91 -16.81 1.43
C SER A 3 -20.41 -16.00 0.23
N GLY A 4 -21.26 -16.65 -0.57
CA GLY A 4 -22.20 -16.00 -1.50
C GLY A 4 -21.60 -15.20 -2.66
N ASN A 5 -20.49 -15.64 -3.26
CA ASN A 5 -20.03 -15.05 -4.53
C ASN A 5 -21.13 -15.28 -5.58
N VAL A 6 -21.75 -14.22 -6.10
CA VAL A 6 -22.25 -14.30 -7.47
C VAL A 6 -20.97 -14.38 -8.27
N ALA A 7 -20.63 -15.56 -8.80
CA ALA A 7 -19.40 -15.71 -9.56
C ALA A 7 -19.43 -14.67 -10.69
N SER A 8 -18.41 -13.82 -10.79
CA SER A 8 -18.37 -12.87 -11.90
C SER A 8 -18.45 -13.66 -13.21
N THR A 9 -19.44 -13.32 -14.03
CA THR A 9 -19.65 -13.90 -15.35
C THR A 9 -19.34 -12.86 -16.42
N ALA A 10 -19.52 -13.24 -17.69
CA ALA A 10 -19.49 -12.29 -18.80
C ALA A 10 -20.58 -11.21 -18.68
N GLU A 11 -21.69 -11.52 -18.02
CA GLU A 11 -22.88 -10.65 -17.90
C GLU A 11 -22.93 -9.88 -16.58
N ILE A 12 -22.36 -10.44 -15.51
CA ILE A 12 -22.37 -9.86 -14.15
C ILE A 12 -20.94 -9.66 -13.66
N ALA A 13 -20.60 -8.42 -13.32
CA ALA A 13 -19.39 -8.08 -12.58
C ALA A 13 -19.72 -8.03 -11.09
N ASP A 14 -19.08 -8.87 -10.27
CA ASP A 14 -19.22 -8.86 -8.81
C ASP A 14 -17.82 -8.89 -8.20
N THR A 15 -17.49 -7.88 -7.41
CA THR A 15 -16.21 -7.81 -6.71
C THR A 15 -16.09 -8.81 -5.56
N GLY A 16 -17.23 -9.38 -5.11
CA GLY A 16 -17.34 -10.12 -3.87
C GLY A 16 -17.11 -9.24 -2.64
N ASN A 17 -17.14 -9.88 -1.46
CA ASN A 17 -16.94 -9.20 -0.18
C ASN A 17 -15.51 -8.64 -0.11
N THR A 18 -15.41 -7.31 0.00
CA THR A 18 -14.13 -6.60 0.06
C THR A 18 -14.10 -5.74 1.31
N TYR A 19 -13.49 -6.28 2.37
CA TYR A 19 -13.34 -5.58 3.64
C TYR A 19 -12.13 -4.66 3.63
N ARG A 20 -12.34 -3.42 4.05
CA ARG A 20 -11.28 -2.41 4.12
C ARG A 20 -11.38 -1.66 5.45
N VAL A 21 -10.23 -1.27 5.96
CA VAL A 21 -10.09 -0.45 7.16
C VAL A 21 -9.10 0.68 6.86
N LEU A 22 -9.39 1.86 7.40
CA LEU A 22 -8.51 3.01 7.36
C LEU A 22 -7.79 3.17 8.70
N LEU A 23 -6.53 3.58 8.64
CA LEU A 23 -5.75 3.84 9.85
C LEU A 23 -6.25 5.12 10.53
N PRO A 24 -6.52 5.10 11.85
CA PRO A 24 -7.06 6.24 12.57
C PRO A 24 -5.97 7.27 12.94
N TYR A 25 -5.15 7.67 11.96
CA TYR A 25 -4.15 8.72 12.11
C TYR A 25 -4.35 9.80 11.06
N MET A 26 -4.35 11.07 11.48
CA MET A 26 -4.48 12.20 10.56
C MET A 26 -3.22 12.49 9.75
N LYS A 27 -2.05 12.35 10.38
CA LYS A 27 -0.77 12.62 9.72
C LYS A 27 -0.37 11.45 8.84
N GLU A 28 0.01 11.75 7.59
CA GLU A 28 0.55 10.77 6.65
C GLU A 28 1.77 10.05 7.23
N GLU A 29 2.71 10.78 7.82
CA GLU A 29 3.91 10.23 8.47
C GLU A 29 3.59 9.14 9.50
N SER A 30 2.53 9.32 10.30
CA SER A 30 2.11 8.32 11.28
C SER A 30 1.53 7.05 10.63
N ARG A 31 0.97 7.17 9.42
CA ARG A 31 0.43 6.03 8.65
C ARG A 31 1.54 5.30 7.88
N THR A 32 2.46 6.04 7.27
CA THR A 32 3.53 5.47 6.42
C THR A 32 4.60 4.76 7.23
N THR A 33 4.81 5.15 8.49
CA THR A 33 5.77 4.53 9.42
C THR A 33 5.22 3.33 10.19
N LEU A 34 3.93 3.03 10.08
CA LEU A 34 3.27 2.01 10.90
C LEU A 34 3.49 0.60 10.35
N GLU A 35 4.08 -0.27 11.16
CA GLU A 35 4.32 -1.69 10.81
C GLU A 35 3.28 -2.62 11.44
N HIS A 36 2.77 -2.25 12.62
CA HIS A 36 1.78 -3.03 13.36
C HIS A 36 0.76 -2.13 14.04
N TYR A 37 -0.50 -2.53 13.98
CA TYR A 37 -1.60 -1.93 14.74
C TYR A 37 -2.52 -3.04 15.26
N SER A 38 -2.83 -3.02 16.54
CA SER A 38 -3.83 -3.88 17.16
C SER A 38 -4.74 -3.08 18.08
N GLY A 39 -6.04 -3.11 17.80
CA GLY A 39 -7.05 -2.34 18.54
C GLY A 39 -8.34 -2.14 17.73
N PRO A 40 -9.18 -1.17 18.10
CA PRO A 40 -10.46 -0.93 17.43
C PRO A 40 -10.28 -0.30 16.04
N GLY A 41 -10.98 -0.81 15.03
CA GLY A 41 -11.04 -0.22 13.70
C GLY A 41 -12.41 -0.34 13.07
N LEU A 42 -12.78 0.66 12.25
CA LEU A 42 -14.00 0.65 11.46
C LEU A 42 -13.79 -0.19 10.20
N VAL A 43 -14.45 -1.34 10.14
CA VAL A 43 -14.40 -2.26 9.00
C VAL A 43 -15.61 -2.01 8.11
N GLY A 44 -15.36 -1.54 6.89
CA GLY A 44 -16.39 -1.39 5.85
C GLY A 44 -16.29 -2.49 4.80
N ASN A 45 -17.43 -2.92 4.26
CA ASN A 45 -17.50 -3.84 3.13
C ASN A 45 -17.94 -3.08 1.88
N PHE A 46 -17.10 -3.07 0.84
CA PHE A 46 -17.33 -2.32 -0.41
C PHE A 46 -17.72 -3.22 -1.58
N ARG A 47 -18.38 -4.36 -1.31
CA ARG A 47 -18.88 -5.24 -2.37
C ARG A 47 -19.69 -4.43 -3.38
N THR A 48 -19.34 -4.56 -4.65
CA THR A 48 -20.01 -3.86 -5.75
C THR A 48 -20.39 -4.86 -6.82
N VAL A 49 -21.62 -4.77 -7.30
CA VAL A 49 -22.16 -5.64 -8.35
C VAL A 49 -22.67 -4.78 -9.50
N CYS A 50 -22.21 -5.02 -10.72
CA CYS A 50 -22.66 -4.33 -11.91
C CYS A 50 -23.11 -5.29 -13.02
N PHE A 51 -24.10 -4.90 -13.80
CA PHE A 51 -24.61 -5.68 -14.93
C PHE A 51 -25.38 -4.78 -15.92
N SER A 52 -25.66 -5.31 -17.09
CA SER A 52 -26.46 -4.66 -18.13
C SER A 52 -27.94 -4.53 -17.71
N PRO A 53 -28.53 -3.33 -17.57
CA PRO A 53 -29.94 -3.16 -17.20
C PRO A 53 -30.87 -3.24 -18.43
N SER A 54 -32.12 -3.69 -18.27
CA SER A 54 -33.13 -3.52 -19.33
C SER A 54 -33.67 -2.10 -19.30
N LEU A 55 -33.30 -1.31 -20.29
CA LEU A 55 -33.79 0.05 -20.49
C LEU A 55 -35.17 -0.02 -21.17
N GLU A 56 -36.24 0.36 -20.46
CA GLU A 56 -37.61 0.37 -20.99
C GLU A 56 -37.93 1.64 -21.77
N ARG A 57 -37.56 2.78 -21.19
CA ARG A 57 -37.78 4.09 -21.79
C ARG A 57 -36.52 4.92 -21.62
N ILE A 58 -36.11 5.51 -22.74
CA ILE A 58 -34.99 6.44 -22.82
C ILE A 58 -35.58 7.75 -23.33
N ARG A 59 -35.46 8.80 -22.53
CA ARG A 59 -35.85 10.15 -22.90
C ARG A 59 -34.62 11.04 -22.89
N PHE A 60 -34.59 11.94 -23.84
CA PHE A 60 -33.61 13.01 -23.92
C PHE A 60 -34.34 14.34 -23.80
N GLY A 61 -33.69 15.29 -23.16
CA GLY A 61 -34.13 16.66 -23.04
C GLY A 61 -32.94 17.56 -22.87
N LEU A 62 -33.18 18.86 -22.84
CA LEU A 62 -32.16 19.83 -22.46
C LEU A 62 -32.18 20.04 -20.94
N THR A 63 -31.04 20.40 -20.37
CA THR A 63 -30.96 20.87 -18.99
C THR A 63 -31.82 22.12 -18.79
N ALA A 64 -32.12 22.49 -17.54
CA ALA A 64 -32.90 23.70 -17.24
C ALA A 64 -32.27 24.99 -17.82
N SER A 65 -30.94 25.05 -17.87
CA SER A 65 -30.16 26.11 -18.50
C SER A 65 -30.04 25.99 -20.02
N LYS A 66 -30.72 25.00 -20.64
CA LYS A 66 -30.70 24.63 -22.07
C LYS A 66 -29.33 24.34 -22.65
N SER A 67 -28.39 24.12 -21.76
CA SER A 67 -27.00 24.17 -22.07
C SER A 67 -26.39 22.78 -22.29
N GLY A 68 -27.05 21.73 -21.82
CA GLY A 68 -26.56 20.37 -21.93
C GLY A 68 -27.66 19.38 -22.25
N LEU A 69 -27.27 18.20 -22.73
CA LEU A 69 -28.18 17.10 -22.99
C LEU A 69 -28.40 16.30 -21.71
N GLN A 70 -29.64 16.26 -21.22
CA GLN A 70 -30.06 15.41 -20.11
C GLN A 70 -30.74 14.15 -20.64
N THR A 71 -30.56 13.04 -19.93
CA THR A 71 -31.28 11.80 -20.17
C THR A 71 -32.03 11.34 -18.93
N GLU A 72 -33.21 10.79 -19.17
CA GLU A 72 -34.05 10.08 -18.21
C GLU A 72 -34.18 8.63 -18.68
N LEU A 73 -33.79 7.69 -17.82
CA LEU A 73 -33.68 6.27 -18.10
C LEU A 73 -34.55 5.47 -17.15
N ASP A 74 -35.65 4.93 -17.67
CA ASP A 74 -36.48 3.98 -16.95
C ASP A 74 -35.93 2.57 -17.13
N ILE A 75 -35.71 1.87 -16.01
CA ILE A 75 -35.31 0.47 -16.01
C ILE A 75 -36.38 -0.42 -15.41
N ARG A 76 -36.42 -1.66 -15.92
CA ARG A 76 -37.10 -2.79 -15.28
C ARG A 76 -36.07 -3.84 -14.88
N SER A 77 -36.29 -4.46 -13.73
CA SER A 77 -35.53 -5.63 -13.32
C SER A 77 -35.58 -6.73 -14.40
N THR A 78 -34.43 -7.31 -14.70
CA THR A 78 -34.29 -8.33 -15.74
C THR A 78 -34.22 -9.72 -15.14
N LYS A 79 -34.65 -10.73 -15.91
CA LYS A 79 -34.45 -12.15 -15.53
C LYS A 79 -32.97 -12.53 -15.44
N ASN A 80 -32.10 -11.80 -16.14
CA ASN A 80 -30.65 -12.05 -16.21
C ASN A 80 -29.87 -11.27 -15.14
N GLY A 81 -30.52 -10.37 -14.41
CA GLY A 81 -29.92 -9.71 -13.25
C GLY A 81 -29.65 -10.72 -12.13
N PRO A 82 -28.74 -10.40 -11.19
CA PRO A 82 -28.51 -11.24 -10.02
C PRO A 82 -29.82 -11.63 -9.32
N GLU A 83 -29.91 -12.86 -8.80
CA GLU A 83 -31.16 -13.36 -8.16
C GLU A 83 -31.67 -12.46 -7.05
N PHE A 84 -30.76 -11.75 -6.38
CA PHE A 84 -31.12 -10.80 -5.35
C PHE A 84 -32.00 -9.65 -5.85
N LEU A 85 -31.98 -9.34 -7.15
CA LEU A 85 -32.87 -8.37 -7.79
C LEU A 85 -34.25 -8.91 -8.14
N LYS A 86 -34.51 -10.20 -7.93
CA LYS A 86 -35.87 -10.77 -8.07
C LYS A 86 -36.82 -10.14 -7.06
N ASN A 87 -36.35 -9.79 -5.86
CA ASN A 87 -37.15 -9.00 -4.90
C ASN A 87 -37.32 -7.52 -5.31
N TRP A 88 -36.52 -7.06 -6.29
CA TRP A 88 -36.60 -5.75 -6.93
C TRP A 88 -37.49 -5.78 -8.19
N SER A 89 -38.10 -6.92 -8.54
CA SER A 89 -38.64 -7.20 -9.87
C SER A 89 -39.80 -6.31 -10.34
N ASP A 90 -40.53 -5.71 -9.40
CA ASP A 90 -41.76 -4.97 -9.70
C ASP A 90 -41.59 -3.44 -9.58
N SER A 91 -40.41 -2.96 -9.16
CA SER A 91 -40.13 -1.53 -9.05
C SER A 91 -39.56 -0.98 -10.36
N ARG A 92 -40.18 0.05 -10.92
CA ARG A 92 -39.57 0.86 -11.99
C ARG A 92 -38.65 1.89 -11.35
N PHE A 93 -37.44 2.01 -11.87
CA PHE A 93 -36.50 3.01 -11.42
C PHE A 93 -36.17 3.95 -12.56
N THR A 94 -36.17 5.23 -12.25
CA THR A 94 -35.83 6.28 -13.20
C THR A 94 -34.52 6.92 -12.77
N PHE A 95 -33.52 6.83 -13.64
CA PHE A 95 -32.23 7.49 -13.44
C PHE A 95 -32.17 8.74 -14.28
N TYR A 96 -31.58 9.78 -13.72
CA TYR A 96 -31.33 11.03 -14.42
C TYR A 96 -29.83 11.19 -14.58
N ALA A 97 -29.40 11.86 -15.65
CA ALA A 97 -28.04 12.37 -15.79
C ALA A 97 -27.96 13.33 -16.96
N GLN A 98 -27.10 14.33 -16.84
CA GLN A 98 -26.54 15.01 -18.01
C GLN A 98 -25.51 14.09 -18.67
N LEU A 99 -25.48 14.09 -20.00
CA LEU A 99 -24.56 13.30 -20.82
C LEU A 99 -23.41 14.19 -21.30
N PRO A 100 -22.17 13.69 -21.33
CA PRO A 100 -21.08 14.42 -21.96
C PRO A 100 -21.41 14.53 -23.45
N THR A 101 -21.38 15.76 -23.95
CA THR A 101 -21.53 16.12 -25.37
C THR A 101 -20.31 16.83 -25.91
N LYS A 102 -19.30 17.11 -25.08
CA LYS A 102 -18.04 17.76 -25.45
C LYS A 102 -16.87 16.96 -24.88
N TRP A 103 -15.98 16.50 -25.76
CA TRP A 103 -14.71 15.88 -25.41
C TRP A 103 -13.77 15.77 -26.61
N ASN A 104 -12.47 15.61 -26.36
CA ASN A 104 -11.50 15.38 -27.43
C ASN A 104 -11.63 13.94 -27.98
N GLU A 105 -12.30 13.78 -29.13
CA GLU A 105 -12.44 12.47 -29.80
C GLU A 105 -11.10 11.85 -30.22
N SER A 106 -10.06 12.66 -30.41
CA SER A 106 -8.71 12.18 -30.76
C SER A 106 -7.99 11.55 -29.58
N ASP A 107 -8.36 11.90 -28.35
CA ASP A 107 -7.81 11.29 -27.15
C ASP A 107 -8.56 9.99 -26.82
N ARG A 108 -8.02 8.87 -27.32
CA ARG A 108 -8.56 7.53 -27.04
C ARG A 108 -8.55 7.17 -25.55
N ALA A 109 -7.83 7.90 -24.70
CA ALA A 109 -7.83 7.66 -23.27
C ALA A 109 -9.07 8.24 -22.57
N THR A 110 -9.70 9.29 -23.11
CA THR A 110 -10.90 9.89 -22.52
C THR A 110 -12.13 9.02 -22.79
N LEU A 111 -12.78 8.55 -21.72
CA LEU A 111 -14.11 7.95 -21.80
C LEU A 111 -15.17 9.01 -21.45
N PRO A 112 -16.17 9.28 -22.32
CA PRO A 112 -17.23 10.25 -22.05
C PRO A 112 -18.28 9.64 -21.11
N LEU A 113 -17.96 9.62 -19.81
CA LEU A 113 -18.74 8.95 -18.78
C LEU A 113 -19.58 9.92 -17.95
N SER A 114 -20.76 9.46 -17.54
CA SER A 114 -21.61 10.08 -16.52
C SER A 114 -22.00 9.06 -15.47
N LEU A 115 -21.90 9.46 -14.19
CA LEU A 115 -22.50 8.73 -13.09
C LEU A 115 -23.91 9.27 -12.84
N ALA A 116 -24.89 8.55 -13.36
CA ALA A 116 -26.31 8.83 -13.19
C ALA A 116 -26.79 8.33 -11.83
N ASN A 117 -27.65 9.11 -11.20
CA ASN A 117 -28.22 8.78 -9.92
C ASN A 117 -29.75 8.77 -9.96
N ASN A 118 -30.33 8.21 -8.91
CA ASN A 118 -31.75 8.31 -8.62
C ASN A 118 -31.88 8.76 -7.17
N PHE A 119 -32.14 10.05 -6.97
CA PHE A 119 -32.28 10.63 -5.63
C PHE A 119 -33.40 9.97 -4.81
N HIS A 120 -34.47 9.52 -5.48
CA HIS A 120 -35.59 8.82 -4.85
C HIS A 120 -35.37 7.31 -4.72
N ALA A 121 -34.27 6.76 -5.25
CA ALA A 121 -33.96 5.36 -5.07
C ALA A 121 -33.60 5.09 -3.62
N GLY A 122 -32.86 5.95 -2.93
CA GLY A 122 -32.43 5.71 -1.54
C GLY A 122 -31.70 4.37 -1.34
N PRO A 123 -31.15 4.09 -0.16
CA PRO A 123 -30.68 2.76 0.18
C PRO A 123 -31.90 1.83 0.29
N ARG A 124 -31.92 0.74 -0.48
CA ARG A 124 -33.07 -0.18 -0.50
C ARG A 124 -32.71 -1.54 0.07
N GLY A 125 -33.70 -2.08 0.79
CA GLY A 125 -33.59 -3.18 1.72
C GLY A 125 -33.28 -4.56 1.11
N ASP A 126 -33.14 -5.49 2.05
CA ASP A 126 -32.75 -6.89 1.96
C ASP A 126 -32.80 -7.55 0.57
N LEU A 127 -31.63 -7.61 -0.04
CA LEU A 127 -31.36 -8.34 -1.28
C LEU A 127 -31.13 -9.85 -1.01
N GLY A 128 -31.43 -10.37 0.17
CA GLY A 128 -31.29 -11.79 0.52
C GLY A 128 -29.83 -12.26 0.63
N LEU A 129 -28.88 -11.32 0.55
CA LEU A 129 -27.45 -11.57 0.78
C LEU A 129 -27.09 -11.07 2.17
N GLN A 130 -26.44 -11.94 2.95
CA GLN A 130 -25.96 -11.60 4.28
C GLN A 130 -24.46 -11.32 4.23
N ASP A 131 -24.02 -10.22 4.85
CA ASP A 131 -22.62 -9.94 5.10
C ASP A 131 -22.05 -10.98 6.07
N PRO A 132 -21.07 -11.80 5.65
CA PRO A 132 -20.53 -12.87 6.48
C PRO A 132 -19.87 -12.40 7.78
N LEU A 133 -19.37 -11.16 7.80
CA LEU A 133 -18.65 -10.62 8.95
C LEU A 133 -19.63 -10.07 10.00
N SER A 134 -20.57 -9.24 9.57
CA SER A 134 -21.55 -8.60 10.47
C SER A 134 -22.81 -9.42 10.72
N GLY A 135 -23.12 -10.41 9.88
CA GLY A 135 -24.39 -11.13 9.90
C GLY A 135 -25.59 -10.27 9.51
N ARG A 136 -25.38 -9.03 9.03
CA ARG A 136 -26.46 -8.16 8.55
C ARG A 136 -26.77 -8.45 7.10
N ASN A 137 -28.03 -8.30 6.72
CA ASN A 137 -28.39 -8.31 5.30
C ASN A 137 -27.81 -7.07 4.62
N PHE A 138 -27.32 -7.24 3.40
CA PHE A 138 -26.80 -6.12 2.63
C PHE A 138 -27.93 -5.18 2.23
N THR A 139 -27.72 -3.89 2.48
CA THR A 139 -28.35 -2.81 1.73
C THR A 139 -27.42 -2.38 0.60
N PHE A 140 -27.98 -1.82 -0.46
CA PHE A 140 -27.18 -1.34 -1.60
C PHE A 140 -27.64 0.03 -2.09
N ILE A 141 -26.66 0.82 -2.56
CA ILE A 141 -26.83 2.08 -3.26
C ILE A 141 -26.82 1.79 -4.77
N PRO A 142 -27.94 2.03 -5.49
CA PRO A 142 -27.97 1.86 -6.93
C PRO A 142 -27.39 3.09 -7.64
N LEU A 143 -26.45 2.84 -8.54
CA LEU A 143 -25.76 3.85 -9.36
C LEU A 143 -25.77 3.38 -10.81
N MET A 144 -25.94 4.28 -11.76
CA MET A 144 -25.86 3.92 -13.18
C MET A 144 -24.70 4.65 -13.84
N LEU A 145 -23.83 3.90 -14.48
CA LEU A 145 -22.72 4.46 -15.25
C LEU A 145 -23.11 4.49 -16.72
N LEU A 146 -23.09 5.67 -17.30
CA LEU A 146 -23.44 5.94 -18.70
C LEU A 146 -22.18 6.28 -19.48
N LYS A 147 -22.14 5.85 -20.74
CA LYS A 147 -21.10 6.18 -21.70
C LYS A 147 -21.74 6.77 -22.95
N SER A 148 -21.42 8.03 -23.27
CA SER A 148 -21.87 8.68 -24.51
C SER A 148 -21.14 8.11 -25.73
N SER A 149 -21.79 8.17 -26.89
CA SER A 149 -21.19 7.82 -28.18
C SER A 149 -20.90 9.07 -29.02
N PRO A 150 -19.98 8.99 -30.01
CA PRO A 150 -19.58 10.15 -30.82
C PRO A 150 -20.71 10.85 -31.59
N ILE A 151 -21.86 10.19 -31.81
CA ILE A 151 -23.04 10.86 -32.39
C ILE A 151 -23.53 12.01 -31.51
N LEU A 152 -23.42 11.88 -30.18
CA LEU A 152 -23.81 12.93 -29.25
C LEU A 152 -22.82 14.11 -29.26
N LEU A 153 -21.53 13.84 -29.47
CA LEU A 153 -20.52 14.88 -29.66
C LEU A 153 -20.80 15.73 -30.90
N ARG A 154 -21.06 15.07 -32.05
CA ARG A 154 -21.31 15.77 -33.32
C ARG A 154 -22.66 16.46 -33.34
N GLY A 155 -23.67 15.84 -32.73
CA GLY A 155 -25.02 16.36 -32.66
C GLY A 155 -25.14 17.54 -31.69
N PHE A 156 -24.50 17.47 -30.53
CA PHE A 156 -24.76 18.37 -29.39
C PHE A 156 -23.49 19.01 -28.79
N GLY A 157 -22.33 18.86 -29.43
CA GLY A 157 -21.08 19.46 -28.93
C GLY A 157 -20.98 20.97 -29.08
N HIS A 158 -21.90 21.56 -29.85
CA HIS A 158 -22.09 23.01 -29.99
C HIS A 158 -23.12 23.57 -29.00
N LEU A 159 -23.71 22.75 -28.11
CA LEU A 159 -24.51 23.25 -27.00
C LEU A 159 -23.57 24.04 -26.08
N ASP A 160 -23.42 25.33 -26.35
CA ASP A 160 -22.62 26.23 -25.55
C ASP A 160 -23.39 26.57 -24.32
N LEU A 161 -22.81 26.21 -23.18
CA LEU A 161 -23.58 26.12 -21.98
C LEU A 161 -23.87 27.49 -21.30
N GLY A 162 -23.62 28.60 -22.01
CA GLY A 162 -23.98 29.98 -21.66
C GLY A 162 -24.37 30.85 -22.86
N GLY A 163 -24.49 30.26 -24.06
CA GLY A 163 -24.90 30.94 -25.29
C GLY A 163 -26.37 30.74 -25.63
N GLU A 164 -26.92 31.57 -26.51
CA GLU A 164 -28.25 31.38 -27.09
C GLU A 164 -28.21 30.10 -27.95
N THR A 165 -28.62 28.97 -27.36
CA THR A 165 -28.76 27.71 -28.08
C THR A 165 -29.98 27.83 -28.99
N ASP A 166 -29.85 27.47 -30.27
CA ASP A 166 -31.02 27.28 -31.14
C ASP A 166 -31.79 26.04 -30.65
N GLU A 167 -32.71 26.29 -29.72
CA GLU A 167 -33.54 25.27 -29.08
C GLU A 167 -34.33 24.47 -30.12
N SER A 168 -34.72 25.09 -31.23
CA SER A 168 -35.45 24.38 -32.29
C SER A 168 -34.56 23.33 -32.95
N GLU A 169 -33.32 23.70 -33.31
CA GLU A 169 -32.36 22.76 -33.91
C GLU A 169 -31.99 21.63 -32.93
N ALA A 170 -31.78 21.97 -31.65
CA ALA A 170 -31.48 20.99 -30.62
C ALA A 170 -32.64 20.00 -30.39
N MET A 171 -33.88 20.49 -30.39
CA MET A 171 -35.08 19.67 -30.23
C MET A 171 -35.33 18.77 -31.45
N ASP A 172 -35.07 19.23 -32.67
CA ASP A 172 -35.13 18.40 -33.88
C ASP A 172 -34.12 17.24 -33.81
N LYS A 173 -32.90 17.51 -33.33
CA LYS A 173 -31.90 16.46 -33.09
C LYS A 173 -32.31 15.49 -31.99
N ILE A 174 -32.96 15.97 -30.92
CA ILE A 174 -33.52 15.11 -29.87
C ILE A 174 -34.63 14.21 -30.44
N ASP A 175 -35.48 14.72 -31.33
CA ASP A 175 -36.54 13.93 -31.97
C ASP A 175 -35.95 12.76 -32.79
N GLN A 176 -34.82 12.98 -33.46
CA GLN A 176 -34.08 11.93 -34.18
C GLN A 176 -33.55 10.82 -33.27
N LEU A 177 -33.38 11.07 -31.97
CA LEU A 177 -32.96 10.06 -30.98
C LEU A 177 -34.13 9.21 -30.46
N LYS A 178 -35.37 9.43 -30.88
CA LYS A 178 -36.52 8.63 -30.43
C LYS A 178 -36.50 7.21 -31.00
N GLY A 179 -37.06 6.27 -30.23
CA GLY A 179 -37.24 4.88 -30.68
C GLY A 179 -35.94 4.08 -30.79
N LEU A 180 -34.99 4.33 -29.88
CA LEU A 180 -33.75 3.55 -29.79
C LEU A 180 -34.05 2.08 -29.56
N LYS A 181 -33.26 1.22 -30.22
CA LYS A 181 -33.19 -0.21 -29.94
C LYS A 181 -32.14 -0.45 -28.87
N THR A 182 -32.46 -1.28 -27.89
CA THR A 182 -31.55 -1.64 -26.81
C THR A 182 -31.05 -3.06 -27.02
N ASN A 183 -29.75 -3.27 -26.79
CA ASN A 183 -29.13 -4.58 -26.83
C ASN A 183 -28.31 -4.77 -25.56
N MET A 184 -28.57 -5.85 -24.82
CA MET A 184 -27.80 -6.22 -23.63
C MET A 184 -26.63 -7.08 -24.09
N ASP A 185 -25.40 -6.57 -23.95
CA ASP A 185 -24.18 -7.26 -24.36
C ASP A 185 -23.15 -7.23 -23.23
N GLY A 186 -22.87 -8.41 -22.68
CA GLY A 186 -22.03 -8.57 -21.49
C GLY A 186 -22.54 -7.71 -20.33
N ARG A 187 -21.68 -6.82 -19.84
CA ARG A 187 -21.95 -5.98 -18.65
C ARG A 187 -22.63 -4.66 -18.98
N TRP A 188 -22.87 -4.37 -20.26
CA TRP A 188 -23.39 -3.09 -20.71
C TRP A 188 -24.65 -3.28 -21.55
N THR A 189 -25.61 -2.37 -21.41
CA THR A 189 -26.74 -2.25 -22.32
C THR A 189 -26.47 -1.11 -23.28
N THR A 190 -26.48 -1.41 -24.56
CA THR A 190 -26.20 -0.45 -25.62
C THR A 190 -27.51 0.00 -26.27
N ALA A 191 -27.73 1.31 -26.33
CA ALA A 191 -28.87 1.91 -27.01
C ALA A 191 -28.43 2.51 -28.34
N SER A 192 -29.06 2.08 -29.42
CA SER A 192 -28.67 2.40 -30.80
C SER A 192 -29.88 2.86 -31.63
N LEU A 193 -29.61 3.69 -32.63
CA LEU A 193 -30.59 4.08 -33.65
C LEU A 193 -30.98 2.87 -34.52
N LYS A 194 -32.05 3.02 -35.31
CA LYS A 194 -32.54 1.97 -36.21
C LYS A 194 -31.51 1.51 -37.24
N ASN A 195 -30.58 2.41 -37.62
CA ASN A 195 -29.48 2.14 -38.55
C ASN A 195 -28.27 1.44 -37.89
N GLY A 196 -28.33 1.13 -36.59
CA GLY A 196 -27.25 0.49 -35.83
C GLY A 196 -26.24 1.44 -35.21
N THR A 197 -26.36 2.76 -35.41
CA THR A 197 -25.47 3.73 -34.79
C THR A 197 -25.72 3.81 -33.28
N GLN A 198 -24.68 3.54 -32.50
CA GLN A 198 -24.72 3.61 -31.04
C GLN A 198 -24.89 5.06 -30.56
N VAL A 199 -25.79 5.26 -29.59
CA VAL A 199 -26.06 6.57 -28.97
C VAL A 199 -25.45 6.62 -27.57
N LEU A 200 -25.72 5.60 -26.75
CA LEU A 200 -25.16 5.48 -25.41
C LEU A 200 -25.04 4.00 -25.00
N SER A 201 -24.23 3.75 -23.97
CA SER A 201 -24.26 2.50 -23.21
C SER A 201 -24.47 2.78 -21.73
N ALA A 202 -25.14 1.86 -21.04
CA ALA A 202 -25.46 1.95 -19.63
C ALA A 202 -25.09 0.65 -18.90
N THR A 203 -24.54 0.75 -17.70
CA THR A 203 -24.42 -0.35 -16.74
C THR A 203 -25.01 0.09 -15.41
N LEU A 204 -25.75 -0.80 -14.76
CA LEU A 204 -26.32 -0.56 -13.44
C LEU A 204 -25.43 -1.24 -12.40
N CYS A 205 -25.07 -0.50 -11.35
CA CYS A 205 -24.16 -0.90 -10.29
C CYS A 205 -24.82 -0.76 -8.93
N PHE A 206 -24.53 -1.69 -8.03
CA PHE A 206 -25.00 -1.72 -6.65
C PHE A 206 -23.79 -1.75 -5.74
N VAL A 207 -23.63 -0.71 -4.94
CA VAL A 207 -22.55 -0.61 -3.95
C VAL A 207 -23.11 -0.94 -2.57
N ALA A 208 -22.47 -1.83 -1.83
CA ALA A 208 -22.87 -2.16 -0.47
C ALA A 208 -22.93 -0.89 0.40
N ASP A 209 -24.06 -0.72 1.09
CA ASP A 209 -24.40 0.44 1.91
C ASP A 209 -24.32 0.15 3.42
N ASN A 210 -23.81 -1.02 3.79
CA ASN A 210 -23.71 -1.37 5.20
C ASN A 210 -22.72 -0.42 5.89
N ALA A 211 -23.22 0.41 6.81
CA ALA A 211 -22.40 1.30 7.61
C ALA A 211 -21.24 0.50 8.24
N PRO A 212 -19.98 1.00 8.16
CA PRO A 212 -18.83 0.34 8.74
C PRO A 212 -19.07 0.04 10.21
N GLU A 213 -18.66 -1.13 10.68
CA GLU A 213 -18.79 -1.47 12.10
C GLU A 213 -17.44 -1.50 12.79
N LEU A 214 -17.46 -1.28 14.10
CA LEU A 214 -16.28 -1.32 14.93
C LEU A 214 -15.91 -2.76 15.29
N TYR A 215 -14.69 -3.17 14.95
CA TYR A 215 -14.11 -4.47 15.30
C TYR A 215 -12.77 -4.29 16.01
N GLU A 216 -12.40 -5.27 16.84
CA GLU A 216 -11.00 -5.46 17.19
C GLU A 216 -10.27 -6.05 15.98
N ILE A 217 -9.22 -5.36 15.54
CA ILE A 217 -8.47 -5.70 14.35
C ILE A 217 -6.99 -5.79 14.65
N THR A 218 -6.29 -6.54 13.81
CA THR A 218 -4.84 -6.56 13.76
C THR A 218 -4.41 -6.27 12.33
N MET A 219 -3.62 -5.22 12.14
CA MET A 219 -3.02 -4.84 10.87
C MET A 219 -1.52 -5.05 10.95
N THR A 220 -0.96 -5.76 9.98
CA THR A 220 0.48 -6.03 9.88
C THR A 220 0.98 -5.64 8.50
N GLY A 221 2.04 -4.85 8.44
CA GLY A 221 2.60 -4.33 7.21
C GLY A 221 4.08 -4.04 7.33
N MET A 222 4.54 -3.11 6.51
CA MET A 222 5.90 -2.57 6.52
C MET A 222 5.82 -1.07 6.25
N THR A 223 6.87 -0.36 6.60
CA THR A 223 6.99 1.06 6.30
C THR A 223 6.99 1.31 4.80
N ILE A 224 6.41 2.44 4.41
CA ILE A 224 6.36 2.89 3.02
C ILE A 224 6.91 4.30 2.92
N PRO A 225 7.53 4.70 1.79
CA PRO A 225 8.15 6.01 1.65
C PRO A 225 7.11 7.15 1.61
N SER A 226 5.96 6.92 0.98
CA SER A 226 4.88 7.91 0.86
C SER A 226 3.56 7.23 0.50
N GLU A 227 2.43 7.89 0.76
CA GLU A 227 1.14 7.43 0.27
C GLU A 227 0.99 7.69 -1.25
N PRO A 228 0.18 6.88 -1.96
CA PRO A 228 -0.14 7.13 -3.35
C PRO A 228 -0.84 8.48 -3.53
N THR A 229 -0.27 9.32 -4.40
CA THR A 229 -0.89 10.59 -4.79
C THR A 229 -1.22 10.59 -6.28
N VAL A 230 -2.26 11.33 -6.65
CA VAL A 230 -2.55 11.64 -8.05
C VAL A 230 -2.18 13.08 -8.26
N GLU A 231 -1.07 13.31 -8.95
CA GLU A 231 -0.72 14.65 -9.41
C GLU A 231 -1.75 15.11 -10.43
N TRP A 232 -2.62 16.02 -10.00
CA TRP A 232 -3.57 16.70 -10.85
C TRP A 232 -3.10 18.13 -11.12
N GLN A 233 -3.10 18.52 -12.39
CA GLN A 233 -2.87 19.90 -12.82
C GLN A 233 -4.03 20.34 -13.69
N ARG A 234 -4.55 21.56 -13.45
CA ARG A 234 -5.69 22.13 -14.19
C ARG A 234 -5.46 22.15 -15.71
N ASN A 235 -4.24 22.51 -16.15
CA ASN A 235 -3.88 22.65 -17.56
C ASN A 235 -2.96 21.52 -18.06
N GLY A 236 -2.62 20.56 -17.19
CA GLY A 236 -1.74 19.43 -17.53
C GLY A 236 -2.54 18.23 -18.03
N THR A 237 -1.86 17.29 -18.69
CA THR A 237 -2.40 15.94 -18.86
C THR A 237 -2.58 15.33 -17.48
N SER A 238 -3.77 14.84 -17.13
CA SER A 238 -3.98 14.06 -15.91
C SER A 238 -2.90 12.97 -15.84
N LYS A 239 -2.07 13.00 -14.79
CA LYS A 239 -1.07 11.95 -14.59
C LYS A 239 -1.78 10.67 -14.14
N SER A 240 -1.18 9.54 -14.52
CA SER A 240 -1.72 8.20 -14.30
C SER A 240 -2.09 7.94 -12.84
N SER A 241 -3.26 7.36 -12.59
CA SER A 241 -3.67 6.88 -11.27
C SER A 241 -3.08 5.51 -10.90
N ALA A 242 -1.98 5.09 -11.56
CA ALA A 242 -1.39 3.75 -11.42
C ALA A 242 -1.04 3.36 -9.98
N GLN A 243 -0.53 4.30 -9.17
CA GLN A 243 -0.22 4.02 -7.77
C GLN A 243 -1.48 3.74 -6.95
N LEU A 244 -2.57 4.50 -7.18
CA LEU A 244 -3.87 4.24 -6.56
C LEU A 244 -4.45 2.90 -7.04
N GLN A 245 -4.40 2.62 -8.34
CA GLN A 245 -4.83 1.33 -8.89
C GLN A 245 -4.12 0.17 -8.21
N LYS A 246 -2.79 0.25 -8.08
CA LYS A 246 -1.97 -0.74 -7.38
C LYS A 246 -2.41 -0.89 -5.93
N GLN A 247 -2.57 0.21 -5.19
CA GLN A 247 -3.04 0.18 -3.81
C GLN A 247 -4.40 -0.51 -3.67
N LEU A 248 -5.32 -0.24 -4.60
CA LEU A 248 -6.66 -0.83 -4.64
C LEU A 248 -6.68 -2.29 -5.12
N GLY A 249 -5.57 -2.82 -5.62
CA GLY A 249 -5.42 -4.21 -6.06
C GLY A 249 -5.75 -4.45 -7.54
N ILE A 250 -5.71 -3.40 -8.35
CA ILE A 250 -5.97 -3.47 -9.79
C ILE A 250 -4.67 -3.83 -10.52
N GLY A 251 -4.69 -4.89 -11.34
CA GLY A 251 -3.53 -5.36 -12.10
C GLY A 251 -2.46 -6.08 -11.27
N VAL A 252 -2.70 -6.32 -9.98
CA VAL A 252 -1.80 -7.03 -9.05
C VAL A 252 -2.57 -8.07 -8.26
N SER A 253 -1.89 -9.12 -7.80
CA SER A 253 -2.54 -10.15 -6.99
C SER A 253 -3.11 -9.56 -5.71
N TYR A 254 -4.32 -9.99 -5.35
CA TYR A 254 -4.99 -9.53 -4.13
C TYR A 254 -4.21 -9.88 -2.83
N LYS A 255 -3.32 -10.88 -2.90
CA LYS A 255 -2.50 -11.34 -1.77
C LYS A 255 -1.20 -10.56 -1.58
N ASP A 256 -0.80 -9.74 -2.54
CA ASP A 256 0.50 -9.06 -2.53
C ASP A 256 0.40 -7.71 -1.81
N TYR A 257 0.08 -7.75 -0.51
CA TYR A 257 -0.11 -6.54 0.31
C TYR A 257 1.13 -5.62 0.31
N ARG A 258 2.33 -6.22 0.29
CA ARG A 258 3.60 -5.48 0.25
C ARG A 258 3.75 -4.67 -1.03
N ASP A 259 3.54 -5.27 -2.19
CA ASP A 259 3.64 -4.56 -3.47
C ASP A 259 2.60 -3.44 -3.58
N ARG A 260 1.45 -3.65 -2.95
CA ARG A 260 0.35 -2.68 -2.91
C ARG A 260 0.55 -1.55 -1.91
N HIS A 261 1.63 -1.57 -1.11
CA HIS A 261 1.87 -0.60 -0.04
C HIS A 261 0.66 -0.47 0.92
N ILE A 262 0.05 -1.61 1.28
CA ILE A 262 -1.05 -1.69 2.26
C ILE A 262 -0.74 -2.70 3.35
N MET A 263 -1.39 -2.55 4.50
CA MET A 263 -1.28 -3.51 5.60
C MET A 263 -2.25 -4.68 5.40
N GLN A 264 -1.82 -5.89 5.78
CA GLN A 264 -2.69 -7.05 5.86
C GLN A 264 -3.63 -6.90 7.06
N LEU A 265 -4.94 -7.02 6.81
CA LEU A 265 -5.98 -6.93 7.82
C LEU A 265 -6.40 -8.31 8.33
N LYS A 266 -6.46 -8.47 9.65
CA LYS A 266 -7.14 -9.57 10.36
C LYS A 266 -8.21 -8.97 11.26
N VAL A 267 -9.42 -9.51 11.17
CA VAL A 267 -10.57 -9.06 11.97
C VAL A 267 -10.89 -10.14 13.00
N ALA A 268 -11.01 -9.75 14.27
CA ALA A 268 -11.41 -10.66 15.34
C ALA A 268 -12.92 -10.94 15.32
N VAL A 269 -13.32 -12.08 15.89
CA VAL A 269 -14.73 -12.51 15.93
C VAL A 269 -15.56 -11.60 16.85
N HIS A 270 -16.75 -11.27 16.38
CA HIS A 270 -17.68 -10.24 16.83
C HIS A 270 -18.01 -10.23 18.34
N ASN A 271 -18.01 -9.03 18.95
CA ASN A 271 -18.71 -8.75 20.21
C ASN A 271 -19.15 -7.26 20.22
N SER A 272 -20.11 -6.88 19.37
CA SER A 272 -20.45 -5.46 19.19
C SER A 272 -21.54 -4.98 20.16
N LYS A 273 -21.23 -3.88 20.88
CA LYS A 273 -22.21 -3.04 21.60
C LYS A 273 -22.20 -1.59 21.11
N TYR A 274 -21.29 -1.22 20.19
CA TYR A 274 -20.91 0.18 19.90
C TYR A 274 -21.03 0.61 18.42
N SER A 275 -21.81 -0.11 17.59
CA SER A 275 -21.74 0.09 16.13
C SER A 275 -22.67 1.16 15.55
N LYS A 276 -23.98 1.18 15.86
CA LYS A 276 -24.95 1.86 15.00
C LYS A 276 -24.92 3.40 15.06
N SER A 277 -24.98 3.98 16.25
CA SER A 277 -25.12 5.44 16.43
C SER A 277 -23.95 6.23 15.83
N MET A 278 -22.73 5.69 15.96
CA MET A 278 -21.54 6.40 15.53
C MET A 278 -21.50 6.51 14.01
N THR A 279 -21.78 5.45 13.25
CA THR A 279 -21.40 5.33 11.83
C THR A 279 -22.50 5.68 10.83
N GLU A 280 -23.74 5.78 11.28
CA GLU A 280 -24.91 6.05 10.44
C GLU A 280 -24.86 7.43 9.74
N PRO A 281 -24.47 8.54 10.41
CA PRO A 281 -24.34 9.84 9.73
C PRO A 281 -23.27 9.84 8.63
N ARG A 282 -22.16 9.12 8.84
CA ARG A 282 -21.06 9.02 7.86
C ARG A 282 -21.44 8.14 6.67
N ASN A 283 -22.24 7.10 6.91
CA ASN A 283 -22.78 6.30 5.83
C ASN A 283 -23.78 7.11 5.00
N PHE A 284 -24.60 7.94 5.65
CA PHE A 284 -25.45 8.90 4.94
C PHE A 284 -24.63 9.90 4.11
N ALA A 285 -23.51 10.40 4.63
CA ALA A 285 -22.60 11.26 3.86
C ALA A 285 -22.03 10.54 2.62
N LEU A 286 -21.74 9.23 2.70
CA LEU A 286 -21.31 8.44 1.54
C LEU A 286 -22.42 8.32 0.50
N ILE A 287 -23.66 8.05 0.94
CA ILE A 287 -24.84 8.05 0.06
C ILE A 287 -24.97 9.42 -0.62
N GLN A 288 -24.82 10.53 0.11
CA GLN A 288 -24.88 11.88 -0.46
C GLN A 288 -23.71 12.16 -1.42
N ALA A 289 -22.50 11.68 -1.14
CA ALA A 289 -21.37 11.86 -2.05
C ALA A 289 -21.59 11.12 -3.38
N LEU A 290 -22.14 9.90 -3.33
CA LEU A 290 -22.41 9.07 -4.51
C LEU A 290 -23.66 9.50 -5.28
N LEU A 291 -24.74 9.86 -4.57
CA LEU A 291 -26.05 10.25 -5.13
C LEU A 291 -26.26 11.76 -5.18
N GLY A 292 -25.23 12.56 -4.93
CA GLY A 292 -25.34 14.00 -4.68
C GLY A 292 -26.31 14.72 -5.61
N TYR A 293 -27.07 15.65 -5.02
CA TYR A 293 -28.06 16.47 -5.71
C TYR A 293 -27.35 17.47 -6.63
N SER A 294 -26.87 16.99 -7.77
CA SER A 294 -26.62 17.83 -8.92
C SER A 294 -27.99 18.16 -9.52
N PRO A 295 -28.33 19.45 -9.77
CA PRO A 295 -29.50 19.82 -10.56
C PRO A 295 -29.53 19.15 -11.95
N GLN A 296 -28.41 18.60 -12.39
CA GLN A 296 -28.18 17.90 -13.65
C GLN A 296 -28.32 16.37 -13.52
N GLY A 297 -28.68 15.84 -12.35
CA GLY A 297 -29.00 14.43 -12.13
C GLY A 297 -27.82 13.49 -11.93
N GLY A 298 -26.59 13.99 -11.75
CA GLY A 298 -25.43 13.12 -11.56
C GLY A 298 -24.10 13.84 -11.66
N TRP A 299 -23.01 13.09 -11.85
CA TRP A 299 -21.66 13.63 -11.99
C TRP A 299 -21.07 13.32 -13.36
N ALA A 300 -20.44 14.29 -14.01
CA ALA A 300 -19.60 14.00 -15.18
C ALA A 300 -18.32 13.31 -14.72
N MET A 301 -18.12 12.08 -15.18
CA MET A 301 -16.90 11.29 -14.98
C MET A 301 -15.98 11.37 -16.22
N THR A 302 -16.03 12.51 -16.90
CA THR A 302 -15.24 12.86 -18.08
C THR A 302 -14.17 13.87 -17.69
N ASN A 303 -13.05 13.90 -18.43
CA ASN A 303 -11.92 14.76 -18.09
C ASN A 303 -12.34 16.24 -18.08
N TYR A 304 -11.93 16.95 -17.03
CA TYR A 304 -12.31 18.34 -16.83
C TYR A 304 -11.90 19.25 -17.99
N LYS A 305 -10.70 19.06 -18.55
CA LYS A 305 -10.19 19.80 -19.71
C LYS A 305 -11.06 19.62 -20.95
N ASP A 306 -11.69 18.45 -21.10
CA ASP A 306 -12.56 18.12 -22.22
C ASP A 306 -13.94 18.78 -22.10
N LEU A 307 -14.32 19.21 -20.89
CA LEU A 307 -15.55 19.92 -20.60
C LEU A 307 -15.36 21.45 -20.63
N TYR A 308 -14.14 21.94 -20.40
CA TYR A 308 -13.81 23.35 -20.18
C TYR A 308 -13.44 24.10 -21.47
N GLU A 309 -14.42 24.74 -22.09
CA GLU A 309 -14.16 26.01 -22.79
C GLU A 309 -14.63 27.24 -21.97
N GLU A 310 -15.42 27.08 -20.89
CA GLU A 310 -15.90 28.21 -20.07
C GLU A 310 -15.98 27.93 -18.54
N ASP A 311 -15.74 28.97 -17.74
CA ASP A 311 -15.51 28.94 -16.27
C ASP A 311 -16.71 28.55 -15.39
N TRP A 312 -17.95 28.54 -15.90
CA TRP A 312 -19.16 28.30 -15.10
C TRP A 312 -19.63 26.82 -15.11
N ILE A 313 -18.88 25.92 -15.79
CA ILE A 313 -19.10 24.45 -15.89
C ILE A 313 -18.75 23.70 -14.57
N ALA A 314 -18.37 24.43 -13.52
CA ALA A 314 -17.86 23.89 -12.25
C ALA A 314 -18.83 23.01 -11.43
N TRP A 315 -20.14 23.01 -11.72
CA TRP A 315 -21.15 22.39 -10.83
C TRP A 315 -21.47 20.92 -11.14
N TRP A 316 -21.14 20.43 -12.33
CA TRP A 316 -21.46 19.06 -12.78
C TRP A 316 -20.21 18.17 -12.94
N ALA A 317 -19.03 18.78 -13.14
CA ALA A 317 -17.77 18.05 -13.30
C ALA A 317 -17.30 17.45 -11.98
N ALA A 318 -17.04 16.15 -11.95
CA ALA A 318 -16.38 15.52 -10.81
C ALA A 318 -14.93 16.00 -10.69
N HIS A 319 -14.39 16.03 -9.47
CA HIS A 319 -12.99 16.33 -9.25
C HIS A 319 -12.10 15.34 -10.02
N ALA A 320 -11.11 15.86 -10.73
CA ALA A 320 -10.36 15.11 -11.72
C ALA A 320 -9.62 13.87 -11.18
N VAL A 321 -9.28 13.83 -9.90
CA VAL A 321 -8.70 12.63 -9.25
C VAL A 321 -9.68 11.44 -9.28
N HIS A 322 -10.98 11.68 -9.11
CA HIS A 322 -12.00 10.62 -9.19
C HIS A 322 -12.25 10.20 -10.64
N VAL A 323 -12.25 11.17 -11.55
CA VAL A 323 -12.38 10.94 -13.00
C VAL A 323 -11.25 10.05 -13.50
N SER A 324 -10.00 10.43 -13.21
CA SER A 324 -8.80 9.69 -13.61
C SER A 324 -8.82 8.25 -13.09
N LEU A 325 -9.23 8.06 -11.82
CA LEU A 325 -9.33 6.74 -11.20
C LEU A 325 -10.33 5.82 -11.93
N ILE A 326 -11.54 6.28 -12.21
CA ILE A 326 -12.57 5.47 -12.87
C ILE A 326 -12.17 5.18 -14.31
N GLN A 327 -11.72 6.19 -15.06
CA GLN A 327 -11.34 6.02 -16.46
C GLN A 327 -10.17 5.04 -16.61
N ASP A 328 -9.15 5.17 -15.77
CA ASP A 328 -8.01 4.25 -15.82
C ASP A 328 -8.41 2.82 -15.46
N ILE A 329 -9.21 2.61 -14.40
CA ILE A 329 -9.66 1.26 -14.01
C ILE A 329 -10.48 0.62 -15.13
N LEU A 330 -11.42 1.36 -15.73
CA LEU A 330 -12.23 0.85 -16.84
C LEU A 330 -11.38 0.54 -18.07
N ARG A 331 -10.35 1.36 -18.35
CA ARG A 331 -9.44 1.13 -19.46
C ARG A 331 -8.58 -0.12 -19.26
N VAL A 332 -8.09 -0.34 -18.05
CA VAL A 332 -7.21 -1.48 -17.74
C VAL A 332 -7.99 -2.78 -17.59
N THR A 333 -9.16 -2.74 -16.95
CA THR A 333 -9.89 -3.96 -16.56
C THR A 333 -11.14 -4.23 -17.40
N GLY A 334 -11.74 -3.21 -18.01
CA GLY A 334 -13.08 -3.30 -18.60
C GLY A 334 -14.19 -3.56 -17.58
N ASP A 335 -13.89 -3.52 -16.27
CA ASP A 335 -14.80 -3.93 -15.20
C ASP A 335 -15.43 -2.71 -14.48
N PRO A 336 -16.72 -2.44 -14.69
CA PRO A 336 -17.39 -1.32 -14.02
C PRO A 336 -17.55 -1.53 -12.51
N ALA A 337 -17.62 -2.77 -12.02
CA ALA A 337 -17.77 -3.03 -10.58
C ALA A 337 -16.49 -2.68 -9.82
N LEU A 338 -15.32 -2.96 -10.39
CA LEU A 338 -14.05 -2.52 -9.81
C LEU A 338 -13.91 -0.99 -9.81
N ALA A 339 -14.34 -0.32 -10.89
CA ALA A 339 -14.25 1.14 -10.99
C ALA A 339 -15.16 1.85 -9.97
N ILE A 340 -16.41 1.38 -9.83
CA ILE A 340 -17.36 1.94 -8.88
C ILE A 340 -17.00 1.57 -7.43
N GLN A 341 -16.51 0.36 -7.15
CA GLN A 341 -15.98 -0.01 -5.83
C GLN A 341 -14.84 0.94 -5.41
N ALA A 342 -13.91 1.22 -6.33
CA ALA A 342 -12.79 2.10 -6.09
C ALA A 342 -13.24 3.53 -5.75
N LEU A 343 -14.22 4.06 -6.50
CA LEU A 343 -14.83 5.36 -6.23
C LEU A 343 -15.48 5.41 -4.84
N ALA A 344 -16.33 4.42 -4.52
CA ALA A 344 -17.04 4.36 -3.25
C ALA A 344 -16.08 4.29 -2.06
N PHE A 345 -15.03 3.47 -2.16
CA PHE A 345 -14.00 3.41 -1.13
C PHE A 345 -13.23 4.74 -1.01
N ARG A 346 -12.98 5.43 -2.12
CA ARG A 346 -12.30 6.74 -2.09
C ARG A 346 -13.13 7.79 -1.36
N PHE A 347 -14.43 7.90 -1.65
CA PHE A 347 -15.32 8.79 -0.91
C PHE A 347 -15.42 8.41 0.56
N HIS A 348 -15.54 7.12 0.86
CA HIS A 348 -15.51 6.65 2.24
C HIS A 348 -14.22 7.08 2.97
N SER A 349 -13.06 6.99 2.31
CA SER A 349 -11.79 7.43 2.89
C SER A 349 -11.76 8.93 3.17
N MET A 350 -12.31 9.74 2.28
CA MET A 350 -12.41 11.19 2.49
C MET A 350 -13.30 11.51 3.70
N ILE A 351 -14.51 10.92 3.74
CA ILE A 351 -15.46 11.10 4.84
C ILE A 351 -14.86 10.63 6.18
N PHE A 352 -14.17 9.48 6.18
CA PHE A 352 -13.53 8.95 7.38
C PHE A 352 -12.50 9.94 7.96
N TYR A 353 -11.59 10.46 7.14
CA TYR A 353 -10.55 11.37 7.64
C TYR A 353 -11.08 12.77 7.97
N ASP A 354 -12.13 13.22 7.30
CA ASP A 354 -12.80 14.48 7.64
C ASP A 354 -13.50 14.39 9.02
N SER A 355 -14.09 13.22 9.31
CA SER A 355 -14.84 12.96 10.56
C SER A 355 -14.00 12.41 11.72
N ILE A 356 -12.69 12.18 11.55
CA ILE A 356 -11.90 11.45 12.55
C ILE A 356 -11.82 12.18 13.91
N ALA A 357 -11.89 13.51 13.89
CA ALA A 357 -11.89 14.34 15.09
C ALA A 357 -13.18 14.18 15.93
N GLU A 358 -14.25 13.67 15.33
CA GLU A 358 -15.52 13.40 15.99
C GLU A 358 -15.56 12.04 16.69
N PHE A 359 -14.56 11.18 16.49
CA PHE A 359 -14.50 9.88 17.15
C PHE A 359 -14.07 10.05 18.61
N ASP A 360 -14.96 9.68 19.53
CA ASP A 360 -14.83 9.85 20.98
C ASP A 360 -14.50 8.55 21.72
N LEU A 361 -14.22 7.46 20.99
CA LEU A 361 -13.89 6.17 21.59
C LEU A 361 -12.42 6.11 22.04
N TYR A 362 -12.21 6.08 23.35
CA TYR A 362 -10.90 5.88 23.95
C TYR A 362 -10.69 4.41 24.33
N LYS A 363 -9.78 3.74 23.61
CA LYS A 363 -9.33 2.38 23.92
C LYS A 363 -7.81 2.25 23.77
N PRO A 364 -7.16 1.41 24.59
CA PRO A 364 -5.73 1.13 24.43
C PRO A 364 -5.48 0.43 23.10
N VAL A 365 -4.42 0.85 22.40
CA VAL A 365 -3.95 0.26 21.14
C VAL A 365 -2.51 -0.21 21.30
N THR A 366 -2.15 -1.29 20.61
CA THR A 366 -0.76 -1.73 20.50
C THR A 366 -0.25 -1.36 19.12
N ILE A 367 0.86 -0.64 19.06
CA ILE A 367 1.44 -0.15 17.80
C ILE A 367 2.93 -0.45 17.73
N ILE A 368 3.41 -0.68 16.51
CA ILE A 368 4.84 -0.70 16.19
C ILE A 368 5.01 0.22 14.98
N SER A 369 5.85 1.24 15.12
CA SER A 369 6.19 2.18 14.05
C SER A 369 7.70 2.38 13.95
N SER A 370 8.17 2.68 12.75
CA SER A 370 9.53 3.16 12.54
C SER A 370 9.63 4.63 12.93
N VAL A 371 10.67 5.00 13.67
CA VAL A 371 10.98 6.40 13.97
C VAL A 371 12.35 6.69 13.40
N GLU A 372 12.45 7.76 12.62
CA GLU A 372 13.74 8.26 12.17
C GLU A 372 14.46 8.90 13.37
N MET A 373 15.67 8.42 13.65
CA MET A 373 16.48 8.89 14.76
C MET A 373 17.81 9.43 14.22
N LEU A 374 18.04 10.73 14.44
CA LEU A 374 19.29 11.41 14.01
C LEU A 374 20.51 10.95 14.81
N ILE A 375 20.31 10.38 16.01
CA ILE A 375 21.39 9.86 16.87
C ILE A 375 21.02 8.49 17.44
N PRO A 376 22.00 7.61 17.70
CA PRO A 376 21.74 6.30 18.32
C PRO A 376 21.21 6.47 19.75
N VAL A 377 19.94 6.12 19.96
CA VAL A 377 19.29 6.19 21.29
C VAL A 377 19.52 4.94 22.14
N ARG A 378 19.88 3.80 21.53
CA ARG A 378 20.13 2.54 22.25
C ARG A 378 21.62 2.29 22.40
N TRP A 379 22.08 2.31 23.64
CA TRP A 379 23.49 2.10 24.01
C TRP A 379 23.83 0.63 24.27
N THR A 380 22.86 -0.29 24.17
CA THR A 380 23.06 -1.71 24.47
C THR A 380 24.11 -2.36 23.57
N GLY A 381 24.04 -2.10 22.26
CA GLY A 381 25.04 -2.58 21.31
C GLY A 381 26.44 -2.04 21.62
N LEU A 382 26.54 -0.74 21.91
CA LEU A 382 27.82 -0.12 22.28
C LEU A 382 28.37 -0.69 23.59
N ALA A 383 27.51 -0.88 24.59
CA ALA A 383 27.89 -1.46 25.88
C ALA A 383 28.43 -2.88 25.70
N VAL A 384 27.77 -3.72 24.90
CA VAL A 384 28.24 -5.08 24.60
C VAL A 384 29.63 -5.06 23.95
N VAL A 385 29.84 -4.20 22.95
CA VAL A 385 31.14 -4.06 22.28
C VAL A 385 32.22 -3.58 23.24
N LEU A 386 31.95 -2.54 24.03
CA LEU A 386 32.90 -2.01 25.02
C LEU A 386 33.24 -3.04 26.10
N SER A 387 32.26 -3.82 26.56
CA SER A 387 32.49 -4.92 27.50
C SER A 387 33.36 -6.02 26.91
N LEU A 388 33.14 -6.42 25.65
CA LEU A 388 33.98 -7.40 24.97
C LEU A 388 35.42 -6.91 24.82
N ILE A 389 35.61 -5.63 24.45
CA ILE A 389 36.93 -5.00 24.36
C ILE A 389 37.62 -5.00 25.74
N LEU A 390 36.90 -4.61 26.79
CA LEU A 390 37.44 -4.59 28.16
C LEU A 390 37.87 -5.99 28.60
N VAL A 391 37.04 -7.01 28.38
CA VAL A 391 37.37 -8.41 28.72
C VAL A 391 38.59 -8.88 27.93
N HIS A 392 38.67 -8.57 26.62
CA HIS A 392 39.83 -8.92 25.80
C HIS A 392 41.12 -8.27 26.33
N LEU A 393 41.07 -6.99 26.68
CA LEU A 393 42.21 -6.27 27.26
C LEU A 393 42.61 -6.84 28.61
N LEU A 394 41.64 -7.19 29.47
CA LEU A 394 41.92 -7.84 30.76
C LEU A 394 42.57 -9.20 30.58
N LEU A 395 42.12 -10.00 29.61
CA LEU A 395 42.73 -11.29 29.27
C LEU A 395 44.16 -11.10 28.77
N LEU A 396 44.39 -10.16 27.83
CA LEU A 396 45.73 -9.84 27.34
C LEU A 396 46.66 -9.39 28.47
N CYS A 397 46.22 -8.45 29.30
CA CYS A 397 46.97 -8.00 30.47
C CYS A 397 47.28 -9.16 31.42
N SER A 398 46.30 -10.03 31.69
CA SER A 398 46.48 -11.19 32.56
C SER A 398 47.51 -12.16 31.98
N THR A 399 47.44 -12.46 30.68
CA THR A 399 48.44 -13.31 30.01
C THR A 399 49.83 -12.69 30.03
N MET A 400 49.95 -11.38 29.82
CA MET A 400 51.23 -10.66 29.91
C MET A 400 51.80 -10.72 31.33
N VAL A 401 50.99 -10.47 32.37
CA VAL A 401 51.41 -10.53 33.77
C VAL A 401 51.81 -11.95 34.17
N LEU A 402 51.02 -12.96 33.79
CA LEU A 402 51.36 -14.37 34.02
C LEU A 402 52.66 -14.73 33.32
N PHE A 403 52.85 -14.29 32.08
CA PHE A 403 54.10 -14.49 31.34
C PHE A 403 55.28 -13.85 32.07
N GLN A 404 55.18 -12.59 32.51
CA GLN A 404 56.27 -11.91 33.21
C GLN A 404 56.58 -12.51 34.59
N LEU A 405 55.56 -12.90 35.37
CA LEU A 405 55.74 -13.37 36.75
C LEU A 405 56.09 -14.86 36.85
N LYS A 406 55.58 -15.69 35.93
CA LYS A 406 55.75 -17.16 36.00
C LYS A 406 56.80 -17.69 35.04
N THR A 407 57.19 -16.95 34.01
CA THR A 407 58.25 -17.38 33.08
C THR A 407 59.62 -17.11 33.71
N ARG A 408 60.16 -18.10 34.42
CA ARG A 408 61.51 -18.03 35.00
C ARG A 408 62.63 -18.25 33.98
N ALA A 409 62.32 -18.85 32.84
CA ALA A 409 63.24 -19.05 31.72
C ALA A 409 62.47 -18.89 30.41
N SER A 410 62.66 -17.78 29.72
CA SER A 410 62.25 -17.64 28.32
C SER A 410 63.45 -18.04 27.48
N GLY A 411 63.33 -19.07 26.64
CA GLY A 411 64.41 -19.55 25.76
C GLY A 411 64.82 -18.56 24.66
N LEU A 412 64.27 -17.34 24.66
CA LEU A 412 64.64 -16.29 23.73
C LEU A 412 66.06 -15.79 24.06
N GLY A 413 67.05 -16.30 23.33
CA GLY A 413 68.46 -15.85 23.41
C GLY A 413 69.39 -16.70 24.26
N ASN A 414 69.02 -17.93 24.65
CA ASN A 414 69.88 -18.75 25.52
C ASN A 414 71.09 -19.35 24.76
N ALA A 415 72.25 -18.68 24.84
CA ALA A 415 73.51 -19.12 24.23
C ALA A 415 74.13 -20.36 24.90
N TRP A 416 73.66 -20.77 26.09
CA TRP A 416 74.22 -21.92 26.82
C TRP A 416 74.02 -23.26 26.11
N GLN A 417 72.98 -23.39 25.28
CA GLN A 417 72.80 -24.57 24.41
C GLN A 417 73.96 -24.72 23.42
N ALA A 418 74.52 -23.62 22.92
CA ALA A 418 75.68 -23.63 22.05
C ALA A 418 76.97 -23.90 22.84
N ILE A 419 77.12 -23.32 24.04
CA ILE A 419 78.28 -23.53 24.91
C ILE A 419 78.38 -25.00 25.36
N ALA A 420 77.24 -25.64 25.67
CA ALA A 420 77.18 -27.05 26.08
C ALA A 420 77.77 -28.03 25.04
N GLN A 421 77.77 -27.67 23.75
CA GLN A 421 78.33 -28.51 22.68
C GLN A 421 79.87 -28.50 22.64
N VAL A 422 80.52 -27.49 23.23
CA VAL A 422 81.97 -27.22 23.11
C VAL A 422 82.69 -27.50 24.45
N VAL A 423 82.00 -28.06 25.44
CA VAL A 423 82.55 -28.33 26.77
C VAL A 423 83.54 -29.52 26.74
N SER A 424 84.72 -29.32 27.34
CA SER A 424 85.75 -30.35 27.51
C SER A 424 85.61 -31.05 28.88
N THR A 425 86.34 -32.15 29.09
CA THR A 425 86.35 -32.82 30.41
C THR A 425 86.90 -31.93 31.52
N GLU A 426 87.81 -31.00 31.20
CA GLU A 426 88.41 -30.09 32.17
C GLU A 426 87.48 -28.93 32.53
N THR A 427 86.66 -28.47 31.58
CA THR A 427 85.74 -27.34 31.77
C THR A 427 84.32 -27.75 32.18
N ARG A 428 84.02 -29.06 32.17
CA ARG A 428 82.69 -29.60 32.48
C ARG A 428 82.16 -29.21 33.85
N ALA A 429 82.98 -29.35 34.89
CA ALA A 429 82.55 -29.01 36.26
C ALA A 429 82.18 -27.52 36.38
N VAL A 430 82.95 -26.65 35.72
CA VAL A 430 82.73 -25.21 35.69
C VAL A 430 81.44 -24.86 34.93
N VAL A 431 81.19 -25.50 33.78
CA VAL A 431 80.01 -25.20 32.95
C VAL A 431 78.73 -25.76 33.56
N GLU A 432 78.76 -26.96 34.15
CA GLU A 432 77.59 -27.53 34.83
C GLU A 432 77.16 -26.66 36.01
N GLU A 433 78.11 -26.14 36.79
CA GLU A 433 77.82 -25.27 37.92
C GLU A 433 77.36 -23.86 37.49
N ALA A 434 77.97 -23.30 36.43
CA ALA A 434 77.53 -22.04 35.84
C ALA A 434 76.12 -22.13 35.22
N SER A 435 75.75 -23.28 34.64
CA SER A 435 74.45 -23.48 33.99
C SER A 435 73.26 -23.49 34.95
N ALA A 436 73.51 -23.71 36.24
CA ALA A 436 72.49 -23.72 37.29
C ALA A 436 72.21 -22.32 37.88
N VAL A 437 72.95 -21.30 37.44
CA VAL A 437 72.95 -19.94 37.98
C VAL A 437 72.51 -18.95 36.90
N ARG A 438 71.87 -17.83 37.27
CA ARG A 438 71.43 -16.81 36.31
C ARG A 438 72.63 -16.09 35.69
N ASP A 439 72.55 -15.68 34.42
CA ASP A 439 73.66 -14.97 33.72
C ASP A 439 74.27 -13.81 34.52
N LYS A 440 73.44 -13.03 35.24
CA LYS A 440 73.90 -11.90 36.08
C LYS A 440 74.68 -12.33 37.33
N GLU A 441 74.51 -13.58 37.77
CA GLU A 441 75.08 -14.14 38.99
C GLU A 441 76.34 -14.98 38.69
N VAL A 442 76.55 -15.40 37.44
CA VAL A 442 77.73 -16.17 37.01
C VAL A 442 79.04 -15.42 37.28
N GLU A 443 79.08 -14.10 37.08
CA GLU A 443 80.30 -13.31 37.34
C GLU A 443 80.67 -13.30 38.83
N ALA A 444 79.68 -13.22 39.72
CA ALA A 444 79.90 -13.25 41.16
C ALA A 444 80.38 -14.63 41.63
N TRP A 445 79.76 -15.70 41.13
CA TRP A 445 80.18 -17.07 41.40
C TRP A 445 81.59 -17.37 40.88
N ALA A 446 81.93 -16.89 39.68
CA ALA A 446 83.26 -17.08 39.10
C ALA A 446 84.34 -16.41 39.95
N ARG A 447 84.05 -15.22 40.50
CA ARG A 447 84.98 -14.49 41.39
C ARG A 447 85.15 -15.18 42.74
N SER A 448 84.07 -15.68 43.36
CA SER A 448 84.14 -16.34 44.68
C SER A 448 84.81 -17.71 44.61
N SER A 449 84.61 -18.45 43.52
CA SER A 449 85.17 -19.80 43.33
C SER A 449 86.61 -19.77 42.80
N GLY A 450 87.18 -18.59 42.57
CA GLY A 450 88.54 -18.41 42.01
C GLY A 450 88.67 -18.75 40.52
N VAL A 451 87.58 -19.17 39.87
CA VAL A 451 87.51 -19.50 38.44
C VAL A 451 87.76 -18.26 37.57
N SER A 452 87.40 -17.07 38.05
CA SER A 452 87.62 -15.80 37.33
C SER A 452 89.08 -15.45 37.08
N ARG A 453 90.02 -16.16 37.73
CA ARG A 453 91.47 -16.00 37.53
C ARG A 453 92.04 -16.91 36.44
N ARG A 454 91.22 -17.81 35.87
CA ARG A 454 91.61 -18.76 34.83
C ARG A 454 91.16 -18.23 33.48
N SER A 455 92.05 -18.21 32.50
CA SER A 455 91.72 -17.94 31.10
C SER A 455 91.33 -19.22 30.39
N TYR A 456 90.25 -19.21 29.64
CA TYR A 456 89.83 -20.34 28.81
C TYR A 456 89.77 -19.90 27.35
N ALA A 457 90.20 -20.76 26.44
CA ALA A 457 90.15 -20.53 25.00
C ALA A 457 89.44 -21.69 24.30
N VAL A 458 88.79 -21.40 23.18
CA VAL A 458 88.24 -22.44 22.30
C VAL A 458 89.34 -22.88 21.34
N SER A 459 89.73 -24.14 21.40
CA SER A 459 90.74 -24.73 20.52
C SER A 459 90.33 -26.14 20.09
N MET A 460 90.94 -26.63 19.01
CA MET A 460 90.77 -28.03 18.60
C MET A 460 91.43 -28.95 19.63
N SER A 461 90.70 -29.94 20.11
CA SER A 461 91.21 -30.96 21.04
C SER A 461 92.10 -31.95 20.31
N ASP A 462 93.39 -32.03 20.69
CA ASP A 462 94.37 -32.95 20.09
C ASP A 462 93.98 -34.44 20.24
N VAL A 463 93.13 -34.77 21.21
CA VAL A 463 92.72 -36.14 21.51
C VAL A 463 91.40 -36.52 20.82
N ARG A 464 90.47 -35.56 20.66
CA ARG A 464 89.09 -35.84 20.19
C ARG A 464 88.74 -35.22 18.83
N ASN A 465 89.64 -34.44 18.24
CA ASN A 465 89.46 -33.76 16.94
C ASN A 465 88.13 -33.00 16.83
N ARG A 466 87.72 -32.32 17.91
CA ARG A 466 86.55 -31.43 17.97
C ARG A 466 86.92 -30.14 18.69
N MET A 467 86.18 -29.07 18.42
CA MET A 467 86.34 -27.80 19.13
C MET A 467 85.94 -27.98 20.59
N GLU A 468 86.83 -27.60 21.51
CA GLU A 468 86.63 -27.72 22.94
C GLU A 468 87.11 -26.44 23.65
N ILE A 469 86.49 -26.10 24.79
CA ILE A 469 86.97 -25.05 25.69
C ILE A 469 88.09 -25.65 26.57
N ILE A 470 89.29 -25.10 26.47
CA ILE A 470 90.50 -25.55 27.16
C ILE A 470 91.03 -24.43 28.07
N GLU A 471 91.54 -24.78 29.25
CA GLU A 471 92.19 -23.83 30.16
C GLU A 471 93.56 -23.41 29.59
N GLN A 472 93.75 -22.11 29.36
CA GLN A 472 95.03 -21.55 28.99
C GLN A 472 95.91 -21.44 30.24
N LYS A 473 96.97 -22.25 30.30
CA LYS A 473 98.04 -22.08 31.29
C LYS A 473 98.87 -20.86 30.90
N LEU A 474 98.86 -19.84 31.75
CA LEU A 474 99.73 -18.66 31.67
C LEU A 474 101.14 -18.99 32.14
#